data_AF-F8GX22-F1
#
_entry.id   AF-F8GX22-F1
#
_cell.length_a   1.000
_cell.length_b   1.000
_cell.length_c   1.000
_cell.angle_alpha   90.00
_cell.angle_beta   90.00
_cell.angle_gamma   90.00
#
_symmetry.space_group_name_H-M   'P 1'
#
loop_
_entity.id
_entity.type
_entity.pdbx_description
1 polymer ?
#
loop_
_entity_poly.entity_id
_entity_poly.type
_entity_poly.pdbx_seq_one_letter_code
_entity_poly.pdbx_strand_id
1 'polypeptide(L)'
;MAGNGNMILRESNAVVQKKGPLAGVRIAEFAGLGPGPFACMLLADMGADIVRIDRPGARQVHPHDLIGRGRRTVLLDLKHPGDRDQALALLAHTDALVEGFRPGVMERLGLGPEAVAAVNPRLVYGRMTGWGQEGPLSQTAGHDINYIALSGALAAIGERDGAPVPPLNLLGDYGGGSLYLVTGILAALIEARTSGRGQVVDAAICDGALSLMSLSQSQSLRGLYTEHRGDNMLDGGAPYYAVYRAADGEYICIGAIEPQFFALLCERIGLNPALRDAQHDRSRWPALRAELTRIFAADPVCLDCNEDRPLSHYSRPATDSSDARAEDARSSRWQPRPHFVRQGT
;
A
#
# COMPACT_ATOMS: atom_id res chain seq x y z
N MET A 1 -42.27 -33.59 39.41
CA MET A 1 -42.10 -32.13 39.51
C MET A 1 -40.76 -31.82 38.84
N ALA A 2 -40.78 -31.40 37.57
CA ALA A 2 -40.73 -30.00 37.14
C ALA A 2 -39.39 -29.34 37.56
N GLY A 3 -38.53 -28.81 36.68
CA GLY A 3 -38.80 -28.41 35.31
C GLY A 3 -37.56 -28.09 34.47
N ASN A 4 -37.89 -27.80 33.21
CA ASN A 4 -37.06 -27.41 32.09
C ASN A 4 -36.14 -26.21 32.37
N GLY A 5 -34.93 -26.27 31.82
CA GLY A 5 -34.06 -25.14 31.58
C GLY A 5 -33.42 -25.27 30.19
N ASN A 6 -34.25 -25.33 29.16
CA ASN A 6 -33.84 -25.35 27.75
C ASN A 6 -33.24 -23.98 27.38
N MET A 7 -31.92 -23.83 27.48
CA MET A 7 -31.23 -22.63 27.02
C MET A 7 -30.96 -22.77 25.52
N ILE A 8 -32.00 -22.48 24.75
CA ILE A 8 -31.94 -22.32 23.29
C ILE A 8 -31.02 -21.13 23.01
N LEU A 9 -29.78 -21.40 22.58
CA LEU A 9 -28.99 -20.42 21.84
C LEU A 9 -29.72 -20.20 20.50
N ARG A 10 -30.52 -19.14 20.44
CA ARG A 10 -31.03 -18.63 19.17
C ARG A 10 -29.83 -18.07 18.40
N GLU A 11 -29.24 -18.87 17.53
CA GLU A 11 -28.43 -18.36 16.43
C GLU A 11 -29.31 -17.41 15.61
N SER A 12 -28.98 -16.13 15.64
CA SER A 12 -29.49 -15.18 14.67
C SER A 12 -28.88 -15.53 13.31
N ASN A 13 -29.56 -16.37 12.54
CA ASN A 13 -29.27 -16.69 11.15
C ASN A 13 -29.60 -15.50 10.21
N ALA A 14 -29.24 -14.28 10.62
CA ALA A 14 -29.24 -13.15 9.72
C ALA A 14 -27.98 -13.28 8.87
N VAL A 15 -28.12 -13.79 7.65
CA VAL A 15 -27.11 -13.60 6.60
C VAL A 15 -26.92 -12.10 6.47
N VAL A 16 -25.85 -11.57 7.06
CA VAL A 16 -25.49 -10.17 6.88
C VAL A 16 -25.20 -10.01 5.40
N GLN A 17 -26.16 -9.43 4.67
CA GLN A 17 -26.00 -9.10 3.27
C GLN A 17 -24.84 -8.11 3.18
N LYS A 18 -23.69 -8.58 2.69
CA LYS A 18 -22.54 -7.70 2.45
C LYS A 18 -22.96 -6.65 1.43
N LYS A 19 -22.68 -5.39 1.75
CA LYS A 19 -22.93 -4.23 0.88
C LYS A 19 -21.61 -3.81 0.23
N GLY A 20 -21.65 -3.30 -1.00
CA GLY A 20 -20.47 -2.85 -1.72
C GLY A 20 -20.44 -3.37 -3.16
N PRO A 21 -19.49 -2.89 -4.00
CA PRO A 21 -19.40 -3.26 -5.41
C PRO A 21 -19.08 -4.75 -5.65
N LEU A 22 -18.53 -5.46 -4.65
CA LEU A 22 -18.24 -6.90 -4.73
C LEU A 22 -19.25 -7.76 -3.94
N ALA A 23 -20.40 -7.20 -3.57
CA ALA A 23 -21.46 -7.99 -2.96
C ALA A 23 -21.83 -9.20 -3.84
N GLY A 24 -21.80 -10.39 -3.25
CA GLY A 24 -22.06 -11.66 -3.94
C GLY A 24 -20.81 -12.36 -4.49
N VAL A 25 -19.64 -11.70 -4.53
CA VAL A 25 -18.38 -12.34 -4.92
C VAL A 25 -17.83 -13.14 -3.73
N ARG A 26 -17.46 -14.40 -3.96
CA ARG A 26 -16.88 -15.32 -2.96
C ARG A 26 -15.41 -15.54 -3.24
N ILE A 27 -14.58 -15.39 -2.20
CA ILE A 27 -13.12 -15.53 -2.30
C ILE A 27 -12.59 -16.48 -1.24
N ALA A 28 -11.75 -17.43 -1.65
CA ALA A 28 -10.98 -18.27 -0.74
C ALA A 28 -9.58 -17.68 -0.53
N GLU A 29 -9.24 -17.33 0.71
CA GLU A 29 -7.90 -16.84 1.08
C GLU A 29 -7.11 -17.99 1.72
N PHE A 30 -6.06 -18.48 1.07
CA PHE A 30 -5.12 -19.38 1.72
C PHE A 30 -4.16 -18.55 2.57
N ALA A 31 -4.17 -18.80 3.89
CA ALA A 31 -3.50 -17.96 4.87
C ALA A 31 -2.01 -17.78 4.55
N GLY A 32 -1.61 -16.51 4.39
CA GLY A 32 -0.24 -16.09 4.16
C GLY A 32 0.13 -14.88 5.02
N LEU A 33 1.19 -14.18 4.63
CA LEU A 33 1.64 -12.94 5.27
C LEU A 33 1.75 -11.82 4.24
N GLY A 34 1.78 -10.58 4.72
CA GLY A 34 2.05 -9.39 3.90
C GLY A 34 1.01 -9.14 2.81
N PRO A 35 1.38 -9.27 1.53
CA PRO A 35 0.59 -8.78 0.41
C PRO A 35 -0.74 -9.51 0.16
N GLY A 36 -0.79 -10.84 0.33
CA GLY A 36 -1.99 -11.63 0.10
C GLY A 36 -3.14 -11.27 1.05
N PRO A 37 -2.90 -11.26 2.38
CA PRO A 37 -3.88 -10.78 3.35
C PRO A 37 -4.29 -9.33 3.12
N PHE A 38 -3.37 -8.42 2.79
CA PHE A 38 -3.75 -7.02 2.53
C PHE A 38 -4.65 -6.89 1.29
N ALA A 39 -4.39 -7.65 0.21
CA ALA A 39 -5.29 -7.69 -0.95
C ALA A 39 -6.70 -8.19 -0.58
N CYS A 40 -6.78 -9.27 0.21
CA CYS A 40 -8.07 -9.79 0.69
C CYS A 40 -8.80 -8.78 1.59
N MET A 41 -8.08 -7.94 2.34
CA MET A 41 -8.69 -6.88 3.15
C MET A 41 -9.44 -5.88 2.27
N LEU A 42 -8.78 -5.40 1.21
CA LEU A 42 -9.39 -4.45 0.27
C LEU A 42 -10.61 -5.07 -0.44
N LEU A 43 -10.51 -6.34 -0.85
CA LEU A 43 -11.63 -7.05 -1.48
C LEU A 43 -12.81 -7.24 -0.52
N ALA A 44 -12.53 -7.54 0.75
CA ALA A 44 -13.56 -7.64 1.81
C ALA A 44 -14.21 -6.28 2.10
N ASP A 45 -13.41 -5.21 2.18
CA ASP A 45 -13.89 -3.84 2.37
C ASP A 45 -14.79 -3.37 1.20
N MET A 46 -14.53 -3.89 -0.01
CA MET A 46 -15.40 -3.70 -1.19
C MET A 46 -16.65 -4.61 -1.20
N GLY A 47 -16.83 -5.46 -0.20
CA GLY A 47 -18.04 -6.27 0.00
C GLY A 47 -17.93 -7.74 -0.38
N ALA A 48 -16.75 -8.25 -0.79
CA ALA A 48 -16.57 -9.67 -1.11
C ALA A 48 -16.73 -10.56 0.15
N ASP A 49 -17.31 -11.74 -0.01
CA ASP A 49 -17.39 -12.78 1.02
C ASP A 49 -16.10 -13.62 1.02
N ILE A 50 -15.25 -13.41 2.03
CA ILE A 50 -13.94 -14.06 2.09
C ILE A 50 -13.93 -15.13 3.19
N VAL A 51 -13.57 -16.34 2.80
CA VAL A 51 -13.25 -17.45 3.69
C VAL A 51 -11.75 -17.68 3.67
N ARG A 52 -11.11 -17.41 4.81
CA ARG A 52 -9.70 -17.70 5.03
C ARG A 52 -9.52 -19.14 5.47
N ILE A 53 -8.74 -19.92 4.72
CA ILE A 53 -8.29 -21.26 5.07
C ILE A 53 -6.94 -21.13 5.78
N ASP A 54 -6.89 -21.52 7.05
CA ASP A 54 -5.66 -21.55 7.84
C ASP A 54 -5.37 -22.97 8.33
N ARG A 55 -4.14 -23.21 8.79
CA ARG A 55 -3.74 -24.52 9.32
C ARG A 55 -4.16 -24.68 10.77
N PRO A 56 -4.47 -25.90 11.24
CA PRO A 56 -4.66 -26.17 12.66
C PRO A 56 -3.44 -25.73 13.48
N GLY A 57 -3.70 -25.13 14.65
CA GLY A 57 -2.64 -24.59 15.51
C GLY A 57 -2.01 -23.28 14.98
N ALA A 58 -2.57 -22.65 13.95
CA ALA A 58 -2.23 -21.30 13.58
C ALA A 58 -2.41 -20.35 14.78
N ARG A 59 -1.51 -19.35 14.87
CA ARG A 59 -1.58 -18.34 15.93
C ARG A 59 -2.94 -17.64 15.84
N GLN A 60 -3.60 -17.49 16.99
CA GLN A 60 -4.86 -16.75 17.01
C GLN A 60 -4.64 -15.33 16.48
N VAL A 61 -5.59 -14.90 15.63
CA VAL A 61 -5.63 -13.54 15.11
C VAL A 61 -5.64 -12.58 16.29
N HIS A 62 -4.67 -11.67 16.32
CA HIS A 62 -4.56 -10.70 17.40
C HIS A 62 -5.80 -9.78 17.37
N PRO A 63 -6.39 -9.39 18.51
CA PRO A 63 -7.56 -8.51 18.53
C PRO A 63 -7.36 -7.17 17.80
N HIS A 64 -6.10 -6.73 17.69
CA HIS A 64 -5.71 -5.51 16.96
C HIS A 64 -5.15 -5.79 15.55
N ASP A 65 -5.36 -6.99 14.99
CA ASP A 65 -5.05 -7.28 13.59
C ASP A 65 -6.07 -6.61 12.67
N LEU A 66 -5.76 -5.39 12.26
CA LEU A 66 -6.59 -4.62 11.32
C LEU A 66 -6.62 -5.26 9.92
N ILE A 67 -5.55 -5.98 9.54
CA ILE A 67 -5.43 -6.59 8.23
C ILE A 67 -6.38 -7.78 8.10
N GLY A 68 -6.68 -8.52 9.16
CA GLY A 68 -7.55 -9.70 9.14
C GLY A 68 -9.07 -9.44 9.13
N ARG A 69 -9.54 -8.18 9.20
CA ARG A 69 -10.96 -7.83 9.36
C ARG A 69 -11.90 -8.32 8.24
N GLY A 70 -13.17 -8.64 8.53
CA GLY A 70 -14.17 -8.94 7.49
C GLY A 70 -14.05 -10.32 6.82
N ARG A 71 -13.20 -11.20 7.38
CA ARG A 71 -13.04 -12.62 6.98
C ARG A 71 -13.73 -13.54 7.96
N ARG A 72 -14.15 -14.71 7.46
CA ARG A 72 -14.40 -15.90 8.28
C ARG A 72 -13.21 -16.84 8.13
N THR A 73 -12.83 -17.56 9.17
CA THR A 73 -11.70 -18.49 9.12
C THR A 73 -12.18 -19.94 9.30
N VAL A 74 -11.66 -20.83 8.46
CA VAL A 74 -11.78 -22.29 8.60
C VAL A 74 -10.39 -22.88 8.77
N LEU A 75 -10.27 -23.94 9.58
CA LEU A 75 -9.01 -24.61 9.84
C LEU A 75 -8.98 -25.94 9.10
N LEU A 76 -8.01 -26.11 8.19
CA LEU A 76 -7.83 -27.32 7.38
C LEU A 76 -6.34 -27.70 7.35
N ASP A 77 -6.00 -28.94 7.72
CA ASP A 77 -4.67 -29.49 7.45
C ASP A 77 -4.63 -30.00 6.02
N LEU A 78 -4.17 -29.16 5.09
CA LEU A 78 -4.15 -29.48 3.66
C LEU A 78 -3.20 -30.64 3.28
N LYS A 79 -2.43 -31.19 4.23
CA LYS A 79 -1.70 -32.44 4.05
C LYS A 79 -2.57 -33.67 4.25
N HIS A 80 -3.67 -33.53 4.99
CA HIS A 80 -4.66 -34.57 5.17
C HIS A 80 -5.60 -34.61 3.94
N PRO A 81 -5.73 -35.76 3.24
CA PRO A 81 -6.53 -35.83 2.02
C PRO A 81 -7.99 -35.38 2.21
N GLY A 82 -8.62 -35.70 3.35
CA GLY A 82 -9.99 -35.29 3.62
C GLY A 82 -10.17 -33.77 3.74
N ASP A 83 -9.17 -33.06 4.26
CA ASP A 83 -9.22 -31.60 4.42
C ASP A 83 -8.90 -30.91 3.09
N ARG A 84 -8.02 -31.49 2.29
CA ARG A 84 -7.80 -31.08 0.90
C ARG A 84 -9.07 -31.21 0.07
N ASP A 85 -9.78 -32.33 0.19
CA ASP A 85 -11.03 -32.56 -0.54
C ASP A 85 -12.14 -31.59 -0.09
N GLN A 86 -12.19 -31.23 1.20
CA GLN A 86 -13.03 -30.13 1.70
C GLN A 86 -12.66 -28.77 1.09
N ALA A 87 -11.35 -28.47 0.97
CA ALA A 87 -10.90 -27.24 0.32
C ALA A 87 -11.33 -27.20 -1.17
N LEU A 88 -11.18 -28.30 -1.90
CA LEU A 88 -11.67 -28.41 -3.29
C LEU A 88 -13.19 -28.22 -3.39
N ALA A 89 -13.96 -28.80 -2.46
CA ALA A 89 -15.41 -28.61 -2.41
C ALA A 89 -15.81 -27.15 -2.16
N LEU A 90 -15.06 -26.41 -1.34
CA LEU A 90 -15.25 -24.97 -1.17
C LEU A 90 -14.94 -24.22 -2.47
N LEU A 91 -13.81 -24.55 -3.12
CA LEU A 91 -13.37 -23.90 -4.36
C LEU A 91 -14.33 -24.14 -5.53
N ALA A 92 -15.09 -25.24 -5.54
CA ALA A 92 -16.16 -25.52 -6.52
C ALA A 92 -17.26 -24.43 -6.55
N HIS A 93 -17.39 -23.62 -5.49
CA HIS A 93 -18.43 -22.59 -5.34
C HIS A 93 -17.86 -21.19 -5.04
N THR A 94 -16.60 -20.97 -5.41
CA THR A 94 -15.84 -19.74 -5.16
C THR A 94 -15.53 -19.04 -6.48
N ASP A 95 -15.54 -17.71 -6.51
CA ASP A 95 -15.26 -16.92 -7.72
C ASP A 95 -13.77 -16.66 -7.92
N ALA A 96 -13.02 -16.48 -6.82
CA ALA A 96 -11.58 -16.30 -6.86
C ALA A 96 -10.88 -16.97 -5.67
N LEU A 97 -9.62 -17.33 -5.82
CA LEU A 97 -8.77 -17.68 -4.68
C LEU A 97 -7.52 -16.81 -4.65
N VAL A 98 -6.97 -16.63 -3.46
CA VAL A 98 -5.70 -15.94 -3.22
C VAL A 98 -4.78 -16.84 -2.43
N GLU A 99 -3.56 -17.01 -2.93
CA GLU A 99 -2.49 -17.71 -2.23
C GLU A 99 -1.16 -16.99 -2.45
N GLY A 100 -0.29 -17.04 -1.44
CA GLY A 100 1.03 -16.40 -1.49
C GLY A 100 2.16 -17.34 -1.10
N PHE A 101 2.03 -18.63 -1.44
CA PHE A 101 3.07 -19.60 -1.16
C PHE A 101 4.16 -19.56 -2.23
N ARG A 102 5.30 -20.22 -1.95
CA ARG A 102 6.34 -20.43 -2.96
C ARG A 102 5.76 -21.19 -4.17
N PRO A 103 6.15 -20.86 -5.41
CA PRO A 103 5.69 -21.59 -6.60
C PRO A 103 5.92 -23.10 -6.46
N GLY A 104 4.90 -23.90 -6.79
CA GLY A 104 4.89 -25.36 -6.64
C GLY A 104 4.33 -25.88 -5.31
N VAL A 105 4.08 -25.02 -4.31
CA VAL A 105 3.48 -25.46 -3.04
C VAL A 105 2.05 -25.95 -3.24
N MET A 106 1.21 -25.16 -3.91
CA MET A 106 -0.20 -25.52 -4.11
C MET A 106 -0.37 -26.75 -5.00
N GLU A 107 0.50 -26.90 -5.99
CA GLU A 107 0.58 -28.09 -6.85
C GLU A 107 0.86 -29.35 -6.02
N ARG A 108 1.84 -29.31 -5.11
CA ARG A 108 2.15 -30.44 -4.21
C ARG A 108 1.02 -30.75 -3.23
N LEU A 109 0.21 -29.76 -2.86
CA LEU A 109 -0.98 -29.94 -2.03
C LEU A 109 -2.18 -30.48 -2.83
N GLY A 110 -2.08 -30.60 -4.16
CA GLY A 110 -3.20 -30.98 -5.02
C GLY A 110 -4.24 -29.88 -5.18
N LEU A 111 -3.85 -28.62 -4.93
CA LEU A 111 -4.68 -27.42 -5.02
C LEU A 111 -4.11 -26.40 -6.02
N GLY A 112 -3.23 -26.85 -6.92
CA GLY A 112 -2.69 -26.01 -7.99
C GLY A 112 -3.75 -25.66 -9.05
N PRO A 113 -3.43 -24.75 -9.99
CA PRO A 113 -4.39 -24.23 -10.96
C PRO A 113 -5.16 -25.30 -11.74
N GLU A 114 -4.48 -26.36 -12.20
CA GLU A 114 -5.11 -27.45 -12.97
C GLU A 114 -6.13 -28.23 -12.13
N ALA A 115 -5.78 -28.58 -10.88
CA ALA A 115 -6.66 -29.32 -9.98
C ALA A 115 -7.90 -28.49 -9.60
N VAL A 116 -7.72 -27.18 -9.40
CA VAL A 116 -8.84 -26.28 -9.11
C VAL A 116 -9.70 -26.04 -10.34
N ALA A 117 -9.11 -25.88 -11.54
CA ALA A 117 -9.86 -25.73 -12.78
C ALA A 117 -10.71 -26.96 -13.12
N ALA A 118 -10.27 -28.15 -12.72
CA ALA A 118 -11.03 -29.39 -12.90
C ALA A 118 -12.37 -29.41 -12.13
N VAL A 119 -12.43 -28.73 -10.97
CA VAL A 119 -13.66 -28.61 -10.17
C VAL A 119 -14.40 -27.29 -10.39
N ASN A 120 -13.69 -26.24 -10.83
CA ASN A 120 -14.25 -24.93 -11.10
C ASN A 120 -13.47 -24.20 -12.22
N PRO A 121 -13.85 -24.39 -13.50
CA PRO A 121 -13.17 -23.74 -14.62
C PRO A 121 -13.43 -22.23 -14.71
N ARG A 122 -14.35 -21.69 -13.90
CA ARG A 122 -14.66 -20.24 -13.83
C ARG A 122 -13.81 -19.48 -12.81
N LEU A 123 -13.08 -20.18 -11.96
CA LEU A 123 -12.37 -19.59 -10.83
C LEU A 123 -11.17 -18.75 -11.27
N VAL A 124 -11.06 -17.54 -10.74
CA VAL A 124 -9.86 -16.69 -10.86
C VAL A 124 -8.81 -17.11 -9.83
N TYR A 125 -7.65 -17.57 -10.28
CA TYR A 125 -6.58 -18.08 -9.42
C TYR A 125 -5.52 -17.00 -9.18
N GLY A 126 -5.58 -16.30 -8.05
CA GLY A 126 -4.62 -15.25 -7.69
C GLY A 126 -3.39 -15.79 -6.95
N ARG A 127 -2.21 -15.59 -7.54
CA ARG A 127 -0.90 -15.94 -6.96
C ARG A 127 -0.14 -14.68 -6.61
N MET A 128 0.26 -14.56 -5.35
CA MET A 128 0.97 -13.40 -4.82
C MET A 128 2.37 -13.79 -4.36
N THR A 129 3.39 -13.49 -5.16
CA THR A 129 4.77 -13.84 -4.84
C THR A 129 5.71 -12.66 -4.98
N GLY A 130 6.90 -12.78 -4.42
CA GLY A 130 7.93 -11.77 -4.58
C GLY A 130 8.51 -11.68 -5.99
N TRP A 131 8.78 -12.85 -6.58
CA TRP A 131 9.61 -13.01 -7.77
C TRP A 131 8.85 -13.54 -9.01
N GLY A 132 7.55 -13.81 -8.89
CA GLY A 132 6.75 -14.48 -9.92
C GLY A 132 6.79 -16.01 -9.84
N GLN A 133 6.01 -16.69 -10.69
CA GLN A 133 5.99 -18.15 -10.76
C GLN A 133 7.24 -18.75 -11.41
N GLU A 134 7.92 -18.00 -12.28
CA GLU A 134 8.99 -18.48 -13.15
C GLU A 134 10.31 -17.72 -12.94
N GLY A 135 11.36 -18.18 -13.63
CA GLY A 135 12.67 -17.54 -13.61
C GLY A 135 13.57 -17.98 -12.45
N PRO A 136 14.84 -17.53 -12.46
CA PRO A 136 15.89 -18.06 -11.59
C PRO A 136 15.69 -17.73 -10.10
N LEU A 137 14.88 -16.72 -9.77
CA LEU A 137 14.61 -16.30 -8.41
C LEU A 137 13.27 -16.82 -7.84
N SER A 138 12.42 -17.47 -8.64
CA SER A 138 11.10 -17.97 -8.22
C SER A 138 11.14 -18.85 -6.96
N GLN A 139 12.21 -19.64 -6.81
CA GLN A 139 12.43 -20.53 -5.66
C GLN A 139 13.29 -19.92 -4.55
N THR A 140 13.69 -18.65 -4.66
CA THR A 140 14.52 -17.94 -3.68
C THR A 140 13.66 -17.28 -2.61
N ALA A 141 14.09 -17.29 -1.35
CA ALA A 141 13.41 -16.55 -0.28
C ALA A 141 13.64 -15.04 -0.45
N GLY A 142 12.70 -14.23 0.04
CA GLY A 142 12.83 -12.78 0.03
C GLY A 142 11.74 -12.14 0.88
N HIS A 143 11.89 -10.85 1.09
CA HIS A 143 10.91 -9.93 1.66
C HIS A 143 10.85 -8.67 0.80
N ASP A 144 9.89 -7.79 1.09
CA ASP A 144 9.68 -6.49 0.43
C ASP A 144 10.99 -5.84 -0.06
N ILE A 145 11.92 -5.59 0.86
CA ILE A 145 13.20 -4.92 0.59
C ILE A 145 14.03 -5.60 -0.51
N ASN A 146 13.99 -6.93 -0.61
CA ASN A 146 14.73 -7.67 -1.64
C ASN A 146 14.09 -7.44 -3.02
N TYR A 147 12.76 -7.46 -3.10
CA TYR A 147 12.02 -7.30 -4.35
C TYR A 147 12.20 -5.89 -4.91
N ILE A 148 12.09 -4.86 -4.07
CA ILE A 148 12.26 -3.46 -4.48
C ILE A 148 13.74 -3.08 -4.72
N ALA A 149 14.70 -3.86 -4.20
CA ALA A 149 16.10 -3.67 -4.51
C ALA A 149 16.41 -3.98 -5.97
N LEU A 150 15.89 -5.10 -6.50
CA LEU A 150 16.15 -5.51 -7.88
C LEU A 150 15.37 -4.69 -8.93
N SER A 151 14.25 -4.07 -8.56
CA SER A 151 13.55 -3.14 -9.45
C SER A 151 14.23 -1.77 -9.57
N GLY A 152 15.31 -1.53 -8.80
CA GLY A 152 15.99 -0.23 -8.69
C GLY A 152 15.25 0.78 -7.81
N ALA A 153 14.06 0.44 -7.31
CA ALA A 153 13.24 1.35 -6.53
C ALA A 153 13.87 1.67 -5.16
N LEU A 154 14.46 0.69 -4.48
CA LEU A 154 15.16 0.94 -3.21
C LEU A 154 16.32 1.92 -3.41
N ALA A 155 17.10 1.75 -4.49
CA ALA A 155 18.25 2.61 -4.77
C ALA A 155 17.85 4.08 -4.98
N ALA A 156 16.61 4.35 -5.41
CA ALA A 156 16.09 5.69 -5.62
C ALA A 156 15.60 6.39 -4.33
N ILE A 157 15.51 5.69 -3.18
CA ILE A 157 14.85 6.21 -1.98
C ILE A 157 15.86 6.49 -0.86
N GLY A 158 15.83 7.71 -0.34
CA GLY A 158 16.65 8.18 0.78
C GLY A 158 17.44 9.45 0.44
N GLU A 159 18.28 9.87 1.37
CA GLU A 159 19.12 11.06 1.21
C GLU A 159 20.24 10.86 0.19
N ARG A 160 20.70 11.99 -0.36
CA ARG A 160 21.92 12.04 -1.17
C ARG A 160 23.12 11.56 -0.35
N ASP A 161 23.96 10.72 -0.97
CA ASP A 161 25.18 10.12 -0.38
C ASP A 161 24.95 9.22 0.86
N GLY A 162 23.71 9.08 1.34
CA GLY A 162 23.33 8.13 2.41
C GLY A 162 23.10 6.72 1.89
N ALA A 163 22.83 5.75 2.77
CA ALA A 163 22.37 4.43 2.35
C ALA A 163 20.91 4.49 1.84
N PRO A 164 20.51 3.63 0.88
CA PRO A 164 19.10 3.44 0.53
C PRO A 164 18.23 3.15 1.76
N VAL A 165 17.04 3.76 1.84
CA VAL A 165 16.13 3.60 2.98
C VAL A 165 14.89 2.82 2.54
N PRO A 166 14.54 1.70 3.21
CA PRO A 166 13.30 0.98 2.92
C PRO A 166 12.08 1.85 3.26
N PRO A 167 11.16 2.11 2.31
CA PRO A 167 9.94 2.88 2.55
C PRO A 167 8.88 2.04 3.27
N LEU A 168 9.23 1.50 4.45
CA LEU A 168 8.51 0.42 5.12
C LEU A 168 8.31 -0.75 4.13
N ASN A 169 7.17 -1.44 4.18
CA ASN A 169 6.73 -2.38 3.14
C ASN A 169 5.60 -1.80 2.26
N LEU A 170 5.50 -0.46 2.20
CA LEU A 170 4.42 0.21 1.46
C LEU A 170 4.60 0.05 -0.05
N LEU A 171 5.85 0.01 -0.52
CA LEU A 171 6.16 0.02 -1.94
C LEU A 171 6.07 -1.37 -2.58
N GLY A 172 6.73 -2.37 -1.99
CA GLY A 172 6.75 -3.72 -2.53
C GLY A 172 5.45 -4.45 -2.22
N ASP A 173 5.28 -4.91 -0.98
CA ASP A 173 4.15 -5.75 -0.56
C ASP A 173 2.81 -5.12 -0.95
N TYR A 174 2.59 -3.84 -0.66
CA TYR A 174 1.29 -3.20 -0.90
C TYR A 174 1.17 -2.59 -2.29
N GLY A 175 1.94 -1.54 -2.58
CA GLY A 175 1.86 -0.81 -3.84
C GLY A 175 2.12 -1.71 -5.06
N GLY A 176 3.23 -2.43 -5.06
CA GLY A 176 3.66 -3.29 -6.17
C GLY A 176 3.07 -4.70 -6.11
N GLY A 177 2.65 -5.19 -4.95
CA GLY A 177 2.08 -6.53 -4.77
C GLY A 177 0.57 -6.49 -4.73
N SER A 178 0.01 -6.22 -3.54
CA SER A 178 -1.42 -6.33 -3.27
C SER A 178 -2.29 -5.57 -4.25
N LEU A 179 -1.94 -4.32 -4.58
CA LEU A 179 -2.78 -3.51 -5.48
C LEU A 179 -2.79 -4.07 -6.92
N TYR A 180 -1.68 -4.65 -7.38
CA TYR A 180 -1.62 -5.35 -8.67
C TYR A 180 -2.43 -6.65 -8.64
N LEU A 181 -2.38 -7.41 -7.54
CA LEU A 181 -3.22 -8.60 -7.38
C LEU A 181 -4.71 -8.27 -7.34
N VAL A 182 -5.12 -7.25 -6.57
CA VAL A 182 -6.50 -6.79 -6.54
C VAL A 182 -6.94 -6.38 -7.94
N THR A 183 -6.13 -5.59 -8.64
CA THR A 183 -6.42 -5.16 -10.02
C THR A 183 -6.57 -6.35 -10.96
N GLY A 184 -5.64 -7.30 -10.91
CA GLY A 184 -5.68 -8.52 -11.73
C GLY A 184 -6.89 -9.40 -11.44
N ILE A 185 -7.23 -9.59 -10.16
CA ILE A 185 -8.42 -10.36 -9.75
C ILE A 185 -9.69 -9.68 -10.26
N LEU A 186 -9.83 -8.36 -10.09
CA LEU A 186 -11.00 -7.63 -10.56
C LEU A 186 -11.15 -7.72 -12.09
N ALA A 187 -10.05 -7.53 -12.83
CA ALA A 187 -10.05 -7.67 -14.27
C ALA A 187 -10.43 -9.09 -14.71
N ALA A 188 -9.84 -10.11 -14.08
CA ALA A 188 -10.14 -11.51 -14.36
C ALA A 188 -11.58 -11.91 -14.00
N LEU A 189 -12.14 -11.37 -12.92
CA LEU A 189 -13.55 -11.59 -12.56
C LEU A 189 -14.49 -10.96 -13.59
N ILE A 190 -14.16 -9.78 -14.12
CA ILE A 190 -14.94 -9.13 -15.19
C ILE A 190 -14.87 -9.96 -16.48
N GLU A 191 -13.68 -10.44 -16.84
CA GLU A 191 -13.47 -11.31 -17.99
C GLU A 191 -14.29 -12.61 -17.85
N ALA A 192 -14.18 -13.28 -16.71
CA ALA A 192 -14.83 -14.56 -16.42
C ALA A 192 -16.37 -14.50 -16.43
N ARG A 193 -16.95 -13.32 -16.19
CA ARG A 193 -18.41 -13.10 -16.35
C ARG A 193 -18.84 -13.23 -17.80
N THR A 194 -17.99 -12.81 -18.74
CA THR A 194 -18.29 -12.82 -20.18
C THR A 194 -17.86 -14.14 -20.82
N SER A 195 -16.63 -14.59 -20.55
CA SER A 195 -16.07 -15.79 -21.14
C SER A 195 -16.59 -17.09 -20.53
N GLY A 196 -17.07 -17.02 -19.28
CA GLY A 196 -17.38 -18.21 -18.49
C GLY A 196 -16.14 -19.02 -18.11
N ARG A 197 -14.95 -18.41 -18.14
CA ARG A 197 -13.68 -19.05 -17.78
C ARG A 197 -12.87 -18.16 -16.85
N GLY A 198 -12.28 -18.77 -15.84
CA GLY A 198 -11.28 -18.11 -15.01
C GLY A 198 -9.90 -18.15 -15.65
N GLN A 199 -8.94 -17.53 -14.96
CA GLN A 199 -7.54 -17.50 -15.36
C GLN A 199 -6.64 -17.35 -14.12
N VAL A 200 -5.36 -17.64 -14.30
CA VAL A 200 -4.33 -17.40 -13.29
C VAL A 200 -3.89 -15.94 -13.38
N VAL A 201 -3.88 -15.26 -12.23
CA VAL A 201 -3.26 -13.94 -12.05
C VAL A 201 -1.96 -14.17 -11.30
N ASP A 202 -0.82 -14.10 -12.00
CA ASP A 202 0.50 -14.10 -11.38
C ASP A 202 0.92 -12.67 -11.06
N ALA A 203 0.83 -12.28 -9.79
CA ALA A 203 1.22 -10.97 -9.32
C ALA A 203 2.55 -11.06 -8.57
N ALA A 204 3.63 -10.69 -9.26
CA ALA A 204 4.97 -10.60 -8.71
C ALA A 204 5.24 -9.19 -8.15
N ILE A 205 5.68 -9.09 -6.91
CA ILE A 205 6.03 -7.81 -6.27
C ILE A 205 7.13 -7.09 -7.06
N CYS A 206 8.14 -7.81 -7.57
CA CYS A 206 9.21 -7.19 -8.36
C CYS A 206 8.68 -6.50 -9.63
N ASP A 207 7.70 -7.10 -10.30
CA ASP A 207 7.12 -6.58 -11.54
C ASP A 207 6.26 -5.35 -11.26
N GLY A 208 5.42 -5.41 -10.23
CA GLY A 208 4.61 -4.26 -9.83
C GLY A 208 5.48 -3.12 -9.29
N ALA A 209 6.52 -3.40 -8.50
CA ALA A 209 7.47 -2.38 -8.06
C ALA A 209 8.21 -1.73 -9.24
N LEU A 210 8.60 -2.51 -10.25
CA LEU A 210 9.18 -2.00 -11.48
C LEU A 210 8.17 -1.15 -12.26
N SER A 211 6.92 -1.59 -12.34
CA SER A 211 5.83 -0.86 -13.01
C SER A 211 5.56 0.49 -12.31
N LEU A 212 5.62 0.57 -10.97
CA LEU A 212 5.49 1.83 -10.23
C LEU A 212 6.64 2.81 -10.50
N MET A 213 7.81 2.33 -10.95
CA MET A 213 8.94 3.16 -11.34
C MET A 213 8.85 3.76 -12.75
N SER A 214 7.74 3.53 -13.50
CA SER A 214 7.59 3.94 -14.90
C SER A 214 7.87 5.44 -15.15
N LEU A 215 7.43 6.32 -14.24
CA LEU A 215 7.66 7.76 -14.39
C LEU A 215 9.17 8.08 -14.33
N SER A 216 9.88 7.59 -13.31
CA SER A 216 11.32 7.81 -13.15
C SER A 216 12.11 7.22 -14.31
N GLN A 217 11.73 6.03 -14.78
CA GLN A 217 12.34 5.42 -15.96
C GLN A 217 12.11 6.27 -17.22
N SER A 218 10.88 6.73 -17.44
CA SER A 218 10.55 7.61 -18.58
C SER A 218 11.33 8.92 -18.51
N GLN A 219 11.51 9.50 -17.32
CA GLN A 219 12.30 10.71 -17.12
C GLN A 219 13.79 10.45 -17.38
N SER A 220 14.31 9.30 -16.96
CA SER A 220 15.71 8.91 -17.21
C SER A 220 15.98 8.78 -18.71
N LEU A 221 15.09 8.12 -19.45
CA LEU A 221 15.16 8.02 -20.92
C LEU A 221 15.10 9.37 -21.64
N ARG A 222 14.50 10.38 -21.01
CA ARG A 222 14.44 11.77 -21.52
C ARG A 222 15.63 12.63 -21.07
N GLY A 223 16.55 12.09 -20.28
CA GLY A 223 17.67 12.85 -19.68
C GLY A 223 17.24 13.82 -18.57
N LEU A 224 16.06 13.62 -17.97
CA LEU A 224 15.47 14.46 -16.92
C LEU A 224 15.58 13.85 -15.52
N TYR A 225 16.16 12.67 -15.39
CA TYR A 225 16.38 11.95 -14.15
C TYR A 225 17.80 11.38 -14.13
N THR A 226 18.46 11.42 -12.98
CA THR A 226 19.80 10.88 -12.78
C THR A 226 19.74 9.67 -11.84
N GLU A 227 20.67 8.74 -12.00
CA GLU A 227 20.77 7.58 -11.10
C GLU A 227 21.27 7.95 -9.70
N HIS A 228 21.67 9.21 -9.49
CA HIS A 228 22.04 9.72 -8.18
C HIS A 228 20.80 10.03 -7.35
N ARG A 229 20.61 9.27 -6.27
CA ARG A 229 19.57 9.50 -5.26
C ARG A 229 19.71 10.88 -4.60
N GLY A 230 18.59 11.53 -4.34
CA GLY A 230 18.53 12.85 -3.71
C GLY A 230 19.01 13.97 -4.63
N ASP A 231 18.98 13.75 -5.95
CA ASP A 231 19.41 14.71 -6.97
C ASP A 231 18.28 15.02 -7.97
N ASN A 232 17.11 14.42 -7.82
CA ASN A 232 15.99 14.55 -8.75
C ASN A 232 14.89 15.45 -8.18
N MET A 233 13.87 15.72 -9.01
CA MET A 233 12.78 16.61 -8.60
C MET A 233 11.91 16.02 -7.48
N LEU A 234 11.68 14.70 -7.49
CA LEU A 234 10.69 14.05 -6.60
C LEU A 234 11.33 13.17 -5.51
N ASP A 235 12.65 13.15 -5.40
CA ASP A 235 13.38 12.33 -4.41
C ASP A 235 14.00 13.17 -3.27
N GLY A 236 13.61 14.44 -3.16
CA GLY A 236 14.15 15.39 -2.19
C GLY A 236 15.29 16.26 -2.72
N GLY A 237 15.81 16.01 -3.94
CA GLY A 237 16.89 16.79 -4.53
C GLY A 237 16.54 18.24 -4.89
N ALA A 238 15.30 18.48 -5.34
CA ALA A 238 14.80 19.84 -5.59
C ALA A 238 14.49 20.59 -4.27
N PRO A 239 15.00 21.81 -4.04
CA PRO A 239 14.77 22.54 -2.79
C PRO A 239 13.29 22.89 -2.52
N TYR A 240 12.47 22.95 -3.56
CA TYR A 240 11.02 23.22 -3.49
C TYR A 240 10.16 21.93 -3.48
N TYR A 241 10.80 20.76 -3.40
CA TYR A 241 10.16 19.46 -3.16
C TYR A 241 11.02 18.68 -2.17
N ALA A 242 10.96 19.05 -0.90
CA ALA A 242 11.88 18.56 0.13
C ALA A 242 11.31 18.73 1.54
N VAL A 243 12.00 18.14 2.51
CA VAL A 243 11.70 18.27 3.94
C VAL A 243 12.77 19.14 4.61
N TYR A 244 12.35 20.07 5.46
CA TYR A 244 13.22 20.98 6.21
C TYR A 244 12.94 20.89 7.71
N ARG A 245 14.00 20.91 8.52
CA ARG A 245 13.87 20.97 9.97
C ARG A 245 13.51 22.40 10.41
N ALA A 246 12.50 22.54 11.25
CA ALA A 246 12.03 23.81 11.75
C ALA A 246 12.61 24.17 13.13
N ALA A 247 12.38 25.40 13.59
CA ALA A 247 12.91 25.91 14.86
C ALA A 247 12.41 25.15 16.10
N ASP A 248 11.21 24.57 16.04
CA ASP A 248 10.61 23.75 17.10
C ASP A 248 11.18 22.31 17.15
N GLY A 249 12.08 21.99 16.22
CA GLY A 249 12.69 20.66 16.09
C GLY A 249 11.86 19.66 15.28
N GLU A 250 10.68 20.06 14.81
CA GLU A 250 9.82 19.29 13.91
C GLU A 250 10.23 19.54 12.45
N TYR A 251 9.43 19.01 11.51
CA TYR A 251 9.71 19.07 10.08
C TYR A 251 8.60 19.75 9.28
N ILE A 252 9.01 20.52 8.28
CA ILE A 252 8.15 21.16 7.27
C ILE A 252 8.38 20.45 5.93
N CYS A 253 7.31 20.01 5.29
CA CYS A 253 7.35 19.45 3.93
C CYS A 253 6.96 20.51 2.91
N ILE A 254 7.77 20.68 1.85
CA ILE A 254 7.48 21.60 0.75
C ILE A 254 7.24 20.78 -0.52
N GLY A 255 6.22 21.16 -1.29
CA GLY A 255 5.87 20.57 -2.59
C GLY A 255 5.45 21.64 -3.61
N ALA A 256 6.15 22.76 -3.65
CA ALA A 256 5.84 23.92 -4.49
C ALA A 256 6.45 23.74 -5.90
N ILE A 257 5.95 22.77 -6.66
CA ILE A 257 6.50 22.40 -7.98
C ILE A 257 6.12 23.42 -9.04
N GLU A 258 4.88 23.88 -9.07
CA GLU A 258 4.40 24.82 -10.07
C GLU A 258 4.90 26.25 -9.79
N PRO A 259 5.30 27.03 -10.82
CA PRO A 259 5.92 28.35 -10.64
C PRO A 259 5.11 29.32 -9.77
N GLN A 260 3.77 29.31 -9.89
CA GLN A 260 2.90 30.17 -9.09
C GLN A 260 2.92 29.81 -7.59
N PHE A 261 3.03 28.53 -7.25
CA PHE A 261 3.12 28.09 -5.86
C PHE A 261 4.51 28.38 -5.29
N PHE A 262 5.56 28.22 -6.09
CA PHE A 262 6.90 28.63 -5.69
C PHE A 262 7.01 30.14 -5.50
N ALA A 263 6.42 30.95 -6.38
CA ALA A 263 6.36 32.40 -6.23
C ALA A 263 5.63 32.82 -4.94
N LEU A 264 4.50 32.18 -4.65
CA LEU A 264 3.76 32.39 -3.40
C LEU A 264 4.60 32.00 -2.18
N LEU A 265 5.26 30.84 -2.21
CA LEU A 265 6.19 30.42 -1.16
C LEU A 265 7.26 31.49 -0.94
N CYS A 266 7.91 31.94 -2.01
CA CYS A 266 8.97 32.96 -1.98
C CYS A 266 8.50 34.27 -1.36
N GLU A 267 7.30 34.74 -1.70
CA GLU A 267 6.70 35.95 -1.12
C GLU A 267 6.48 35.76 0.38
N ARG A 268 5.84 34.66 0.77
CA ARG A 268 5.38 34.42 2.14
C ARG A 268 6.51 34.18 3.14
N ILE A 269 7.59 33.53 2.71
CA ILE A 269 8.77 33.33 3.56
C ILE A 269 9.76 34.49 3.47
N GLY A 270 9.47 35.52 2.67
CA GLY A 270 10.39 36.62 2.43
C GLY A 270 11.70 36.15 1.79
N LEU A 271 11.65 35.18 0.87
CA LEU A 271 12.85 34.64 0.22
C LEU A 271 13.61 35.77 -0.46
N ASN A 272 14.94 35.76 -0.29
CA ASN A 272 15.86 36.69 -0.93
C ASN A 272 15.50 36.84 -2.42
N PRO A 273 15.19 38.06 -2.90
CA PRO A 273 14.82 38.32 -4.30
C PRO A 273 15.80 37.73 -5.31
N ALA A 274 17.08 37.67 -4.97
CA ALA A 274 18.10 37.09 -5.83
C ALA A 274 17.82 35.62 -6.16
N LEU A 275 17.20 34.83 -5.27
CA LEU A 275 16.97 33.39 -5.43
C LEU A 275 15.59 33.03 -6.00
N ARG A 276 14.71 34.01 -6.27
CA ARG A 276 13.31 33.74 -6.66
C ARG A 276 13.15 33.16 -8.06
N ASP A 277 14.16 33.29 -8.91
CA ASP A 277 14.24 32.70 -10.24
C ASP A 277 15.04 31.38 -10.26
N ALA A 278 15.55 30.92 -9.12
CA ALA A 278 16.42 29.74 -9.03
C ALA A 278 15.68 28.40 -9.11
N GLN A 279 14.34 28.40 -9.20
CA GLN A 279 13.51 27.18 -9.16
C GLN A 279 13.98 26.12 -10.16
N HIS A 280 14.21 26.51 -11.41
CA HIS A 280 14.62 25.57 -12.46
C HIS A 280 16.12 25.63 -12.78
N ASP A 281 16.89 26.46 -12.06
CA ASP A 281 18.34 26.53 -12.18
C ASP A 281 19.03 25.64 -11.14
N ARG A 282 19.34 24.40 -11.56
CA ARG A 282 19.99 23.38 -10.72
C ARG A 282 21.33 23.84 -10.15
N SER A 283 22.07 24.71 -10.84
CA SER A 283 23.36 25.21 -10.35
C SER A 283 23.22 26.06 -9.09
N ARG A 284 22.03 26.62 -8.88
CA ARG A 284 21.69 27.50 -7.76
C ARG A 284 20.90 26.81 -6.66
N TRP A 285 20.53 25.54 -6.85
CA TRP A 285 19.83 24.75 -5.84
C TRP A 285 20.57 24.63 -4.51
N PRO A 286 21.91 24.51 -4.44
CA PRO A 286 22.61 24.51 -3.16
C PRO A 286 22.38 25.82 -2.36
N ALA A 287 22.42 26.96 -3.04
CA ALA A 287 22.16 28.26 -2.41
C ALA A 287 20.69 28.42 -1.99
N LEU A 288 19.76 28.00 -2.86
CA LEU A 288 18.33 28.01 -2.54
C LEU A 288 18.00 27.12 -1.33
N ARG A 289 18.54 25.89 -1.28
CA ARG A 289 18.36 24.96 -0.16
C ARG A 289 18.93 25.52 1.13
N ALA A 290 20.12 26.11 1.10
CA ALA A 290 20.74 26.72 2.27
C ALA A 290 19.88 27.86 2.83
N GLU A 291 19.33 28.72 1.96
CA GLU A 291 18.46 29.82 2.38
C GLU A 291 17.12 29.32 2.93
N LEU A 292 16.47 28.36 2.27
CA LEU A 292 15.24 27.72 2.79
C LEU A 292 15.48 27.06 4.15
N THR A 293 16.60 26.34 4.30
CA THR A 293 17.00 25.73 5.58
C THR A 293 17.16 26.79 6.67
N ARG A 294 17.86 27.89 6.37
CA ARG A 294 18.06 29.00 7.31
C ARG A 294 16.74 29.64 7.74
N ILE A 295 15.84 29.89 6.78
CA ILE A 295 14.53 30.48 7.03
C ILE A 295 13.71 29.58 7.95
N PHE A 296 13.53 28.30 7.57
CA PHE A 296 12.69 27.38 8.35
C PHE A 296 13.27 27.05 9.74
N ALA A 297 14.61 27.02 9.87
CA ALA A 297 15.26 26.83 11.17
C ALA A 297 15.11 28.06 12.10
N ALA A 298 14.89 29.26 11.55
CA ALA A 298 14.73 30.49 12.32
C ALA A 298 13.28 30.75 12.72
N ASP A 299 12.32 30.40 11.86
CA ASP A 299 10.90 30.61 12.10
C ASP A 299 10.12 29.45 11.45
N PRO A 300 9.29 28.70 12.22
CA PRO A 300 8.38 27.72 11.67
C PRO A 300 7.21 28.44 10.98
N VAL A 301 7.48 29.31 9.99
CA VAL A 301 6.41 29.94 9.21
C VAL A 301 5.79 28.84 8.36
N CYS A 302 4.58 28.48 8.78
CA CYS A 302 3.83 27.37 8.29
C CYS A 302 2.89 27.87 7.19
N LEU A 303 3.21 27.60 5.92
CA LEU A 303 2.53 28.22 4.78
C LEU A 303 1.97 27.17 3.84
N ASP A 304 0.69 26.83 4.00
CA ASP A 304 -0.02 26.08 2.98
C ASP A 304 -0.03 26.91 1.68
N CYS A 305 0.40 26.29 0.60
CA CYS A 305 0.54 26.93 -0.70
C CYS A 305 -0.82 27.18 -1.39
N ASN A 306 -1.96 27.01 -0.69
CA ASN A 306 -3.26 27.17 -1.33
C ASN A 306 -4.43 27.72 -0.49
N GLU A 307 -4.27 28.06 0.79
CA GLU A 307 -5.28 28.74 1.62
C GLU A 307 -4.61 29.15 2.95
N ASP A 308 -5.23 29.98 3.80
CA ASP A 308 -4.71 30.42 5.12
C ASP A 308 -4.57 29.27 6.16
N ARG A 309 -3.86 28.21 5.78
CA ARG A 309 -3.66 26.99 6.55
C ARG A 309 -2.15 26.78 6.75
N PRO A 310 -1.72 26.20 7.87
CA PRO A 310 -0.32 25.84 8.08
C PRO A 310 0.07 24.56 7.32
N LEU A 311 1.31 24.50 6.81
CA LEU A 311 1.97 23.24 6.43
C LEU A 311 1.89 22.26 7.62
N SER A 312 1.73 20.97 7.36
CA SER A 312 1.61 20.06 8.50
C SER A 312 2.98 19.81 9.13
N HIS A 313 3.06 19.91 10.46
CA HIS A 313 4.12 19.27 11.23
C HIS A 313 3.98 17.75 11.03
N TYR A 314 4.84 17.16 10.20
CA TYR A 314 4.83 15.73 9.90
C TYR A 314 6.03 15.05 10.56
N SER A 315 5.86 14.59 11.79
CA SER A 315 6.98 14.01 12.54
C SER A 315 6.63 12.81 13.39
N ARG A 316 5.36 12.40 13.44
CA ARG A 316 4.96 11.21 14.20
C ARG A 316 4.33 10.19 13.27
N PRO A 317 4.86 8.95 13.24
CA PRO A 317 4.13 7.82 12.69
C PRO A 317 2.76 7.79 13.36
N ALA A 318 1.69 7.71 12.56
CA ALA A 318 0.36 7.47 13.11
C ALA A 318 0.36 6.06 13.71
N THR A 319 0.50 5.97 15.04
CA THR A 319 0.47 4.70 15.76
C THR A 319 -0.95 4.26 16.08
N ASP A 320 -1.92 5.17 15.94
CA ASP A 320 -3.36 4.93 15.95
C ASP A 320 -4.01 5.54 14.68
N SER A 321 -5.08 4.93 14.20
CA SER A 321 -5.99 5.49 13.20
C SER A 321 -6.48 6.90 13.54
N SER A 322 -6.67 7.23 14.82
CA SER A 322 -7.01 8.59 15.25
C SER A 322 -5.86 9.59 15.18
N ASP A 323 -4.60 9.11 15.13
CA ASP A 323 -3.42 9.94 14.91
C ASP A 323 -3.19 10.22 13.42
N ALA A 324 -3.82 9.42 12.54
CA ALA A 324 -3.78 9.61 11.10
C ALA A 324 -4.65 10.82 10.72
N ARG A 325 -4.01 11.99 10.67
CA ARG A 325 -4.62 13.29 10.32
C ARG A 325 -5.22 13.38 8.90
N ALA A 326 -5.21 12.28 8.14
CA ALA A 326 -5.86 12.21 6.83
C ALA A 326 -7.39 12.33 6.93
N GLU A 327 -7.99 11.86 8.02
CA GLU A 327 -9.43 12.05 8.28
C GLU A 327 -9.75 13.50 8.66
N ASP A 328 -8.88 14.14 9.45
CA ASP A 328 -9.02 15.55 9.81
C ASP A 328 -9.01 16.44 8.57
N ALA A 329 -8.10 16.20 7.62
CA ALA A 329 -7.98 16.94 6.36
C ALA A 329 -9.24 16.89 5.47
N ARG A 330 -10.12 15.90 5.67
CA ARG A 330 -11.40 15.75 4.95
C ARG A 330 -12.61 16.25 5.75
N SER A 331 -12.41 16.66 6.99
CA SER A 331 -13.47 17.18 7.86
C SER A 331 -13.45 18.70 7.90
N SER A 332 -14.61 19.34 8.00
CA SER A 332 -14.73 20.77 8.32
C SER A 332 -14.25 21.12 9.75
N ARG A 333 -13.74 20.14 10.51
CA ARG A 333 -13.33 20.26 11.93
C ARG A 333 -11.82 20.34 12.12
N TRP A 334 -11.01 20.21 11.07
CA TRP A 334 -9.59 20.49 11.21
C TRP A 334 -9.42 21.99 11.45
N GLN A 335 -9.20 22.33 12.72
CA GLN A 335 -8.76 23.66 13.10
C GLN A 335 -7.24 23.62 13.23
N PRO A 336 -6.50 24.46 12.50
CA PRO A 336 -5.09 24.62 12.78
C PRO A 336 -4.92 25.05 14.23
N ARG A 337 -3.96 24.46 14.95
CA ARG A 337 -3.62 24.97 16.27
C ARG A 337 -3.14 26.42 16.10
N PRO A 338 -3.68 27.39 16.85
CA PRO A 338 -3.25 28.77 16.75
C PRO A 338 -1.88 28.90 17.40
N HIS A 339 -0.83 28.71 16.62
CA HIS A 339 0.51 29.10 17.02
C HIS A 339 0.99 30.21 16.09
N PHE A 340 0.93 31.42 16.64
CA PHE A 340 1.64 32.64 16.26
C PHE A 340 1.34 33.24 14.88
N VAL A 341 0.12 33.73 14.71
CA VAL A 341 -0.07 34.95 13.92
C VAL A 341 0.49 36.11 14.76
N ARG A 342 1.68 36.61 14.43
CA ARG A 342 2.06 37.96 14.87
C ARG A 342 1.10 38.93 14.18
N GLN A 343 0.11 39.44 14.93
CA GLN A 343 -0.43 40.76 14.63
C GLN A 343 0.72 41.75 14.80
N GLY A 344 0.92 42.58 13.77
CA GLY A 344 2.04 43.49 13.69
C GLY A 344 2.12 44.49 14.84
N THR A 345 3.33 44.98 15.04
CA THR A 345 3.62 46.34 15.52
C THR A 345 4.62 46.95 14.56
#